data_AF-A0A2U2BQP9-F1
#
_entry.id   AF-A0A2U2BQP9-F1
#
_cell.length_a   1.000
_cell.length_b   1.000
_cell.length_c   1.000
_cell.angle_alpha   90.00
_cell.angle_beta   90.00
_cell.angle_gamma   90.00
#
_symmetry.space_group_name_H-M   'P 1'
#
loop_
_entity.id
_entity.type
_entity.pdbx_description
1 polymer ?
#
loop_
_entity_poly.entity_id
_entity_poly.type
_entity_poly.pdbx_seq_one_letter_code
_entity_poly.pdbx_strand_id
1 'polypeptide(L)' 'MFHDDPPREKPGAVTPGEDLGAMSVEDLREREALLQAELERTAAMIKHKEAGRAAADAVFKH' A
#
# COMPACT_ATOMS: atom_id res chain seq x y z
N MET A 1 10.61 -12.78 -30.53
CA MET A 1 10.18 -11.61 -29.72
C MET A 1 9.46 -12.15 -28.51
N PHE A 2 10.00 -11.93 -27.31
CA PHE A 2 9.25 -12.17 -26.07
C PHE A 2 8.31 -10.97 -25.91
N HIS A 3 7.01 -11.20 -26.00
CA HIS A 3 6.04 -10.16 -25.63
C HIS A 3 5.94 -10.23 -24.11
N ASP A 4 6.55 -9.25 -23.42
CA ASP A 4 6.22 -8.99 -22.01
C ASP A 4 4.77 -8.54 -22.00
N ASP A 5 3.86 -9.47 -21.64
CA ASP A 5 2.49 -9.11 -21.31
C ASP A 5 2.56 -8.04 -20.21
N PRO A 6 1.88 -6.89 -20.37
CA PRO A 6 1.88 -5.88 -19.33
C PRO A 6 1.38 -6.50 -18.02
N PRO A 7 1.97 -6.16 -16.87
CA PRO A 7 1.51 -6.65 -15.58
C PRO A 7 0.01 -6.38 -15.46
N ARG A 8 -0.79 -7.46 -15.35
CA ARG A 8 -2.22 -7.31 -15.15
C ARG A 8 -2.44 -6.54 -13.85
N GLU A 9 -3.19 -5.46 -13.93
CA GLU A 9 -3.60 -4.71 -12.76
C GLU A 9 -4.31 -5.66 -11.80
N LYS A 10 -3.93 -5.61 -10.53
CA LYS A 10 -4.55 -6.46 -9.52
C LYS A 10 -6.04 -6.09 -9.47
N PRO A 11 -6.96 -7.06 -9.54
CA PRO A 11 -8.39 -6.78 -9.38
C PRO A 11 -8.61 -6.02 -8.06
N GLY A 12 -9.28 -4.87 -8.13
CA GLY A 12 -9.52 -4.00 -6.96
C GLY A 12 -8.37 -3.06 -6.60
N ALA A 13 -7.40 -2.85 -7.49
CA ALA A 13 -6.37 -1.83 -7.28
C ALA A 13 -6.99 -0.43 -7.26
N VAL A 14 -6.88 0.25 -6.12
CA VAL A 14 -7.24 1.65 -5.96
C VAL A 14 -6.12 2.53 -6.52
N THR A 15 -6.43 3.40 -7.47
CA THR A 15 -5.44 4.33 -8.06
C THR A 15 -5.53 5.70 -7.41
N PRO A 16 -4.44 6.22 -6.81
CA PRO A 16 -4.43 7.57 -6.26
C PRO A 16 -4.74 8.62 -7.33
N GLY A 17 -5.68 9.53 -7.03
CA GLY A 17 -6.06 10.62 -7.93
C GLY A 17 -7.02 10.24 -9.05
N GLU A 18 -7.60 9.04 -9.05
CA GLU A 18 -8.67 8.70 -9.98
C GLU A 18 -9.93 9.56 -9.74
N ASP A 19 -10.73 9.74 -10.79
CA ASP A 19 -11.99 10.48 -10.68
C ASP A 19 -13.02 9.69 -9.87
N LEU A 20 -13.54 10.35 -8.84
CA LEU A 20 -14.53 9.80 -7.91
C LEU A 20 -15.96 10.20 -8.28
N GLY A 21 -16.15 11.11 -9.24
CA GLY A 21 -17.45 11.72 -9.53
C GLY A 21 -18.53 10.75 -10.02
N ALA A 22 -18.13 9.62 -10.60
CA ALA A 22 -19.04 8.57 -11.08
C ALA A 22 -19.32 7.46 -10.05
N MET A 23 -18.69 7.49 -8.87
CA MET A 23 -18.83 6.45 -7.84
C MET A 23 -20.07 6.70 -6.97
N SER A 24 -20.73 5.62 -6.54
CA SER A 24 -21.78 5.72 -5.52
C SER A 24 -21.18 5.99 -4.12
N VAL A 25 -22.03 6.39 -3.16
CA VAL A 25 -21.58 6.58 -1.76
C VAL A 25 -21.09 5.26 -1.17
N GLU A 26 -21.75 4.16 -1.51
CA GLU A 26 -21.36 2.81 -1.12
C GLU A 26 -19.99 2.44 -1.68
N ASP A 27 -19.74 2.67 -2.97
CA ASP A 27 -18.43 2.42 -3.60
C ASP A 27 -17.33 3.25 -2.92
N LEU A 28 -17.62 4.52 -2.59
CA LEU A 28 -16.68 5.39 -1.90
C LEU A 28 -16.35 4.89 -0.48
N ARG A 29 -17.33 4.34 0.23
CA ARG A 29 -17.10 3.73 1.57
C ARG A 29 -16.25 2.48 1.49
N GLU A 30 -16.51 1.62 0.51
CA GLU A 30 -15.70 0.42 0.28
C GLU A 30 -14.27 0.79 -0.07
N ARG A 31 -14.09 1.77 -0.97
CA ARG A 31 -12.79 2.34 -1.32
C ARG A 31 -12.06 2.91 -0.10
N GLU A 32 -12.75 3.71 0.72
CA GLU A 32 -12.19 4.31 1.93
C GLU A 32 -11.69 3.24 2.91
N ALA A 33 -12.51 2.20 3.15
CA ALA A 33 -12.13 1.09 4.02
C ALA A 33 -10.87 0.35 3.52
N LEU A 34 -10.77 0.11 2.21
CA LEU A 34 -9.59 -0.51 1.59
C LEU A 34 -8.33 0.35 1.76
N LEU A 35 -8.44 1.65 1.52
CA LEU A 35 -7.33 2.59 1.68
C LEU A 35 -6.86 2.68 3.14
N GLN A 36 -7.79 2.72 4.09
CA GLN A 36 -7.46 2.76 5.51
C GLN A 36 -6.72 1.50 5.97
N ALA A 37 -7.19 0.32 5.55
CA ALA A 37 -6.51 -0.94 5.84
C ALA A 37 -5.09 -0.98 5.23
N GLU A 38 -4.93 -0.42 4.03
CA GLU A 38 -3.62 -0.34 3.38
C GLU A 38 -2.66 0.63 4.08
N LEU A 39 -3.16 1.77 4.58
CA LEU A 39 -2.40 2.70 5.41
C LEU A 39 -1.91 2.02 6.70
N GLU A 40 -2.76 1.26 7.37
CA GLU A 40 -2.40 0.52 8.59
C GLU A 40 -1.32 -0.53 8.31
N ARG A 41 -1.49 -1.31 7.24
CA ARG A 41 -0.50 -2.30 6.80
C ARG A 41 0.85 -1.64 6.49
N THR A 42 0.83 -0.50 5.81
CA THR A 42 2.04 0.27 5.48
C THR A 42 2.74 0.78 6.73
N ALA A 43 1.98 1.37 7.66
CA ALA A 43 2.51 1.86 8.94
C ALA A 43 3.14 0.73 9.77
N ALA A 44 2.48 -0.44 9.83
CA ALA A 44 3.02 -1.61 10.54
C ALA A 44 4.36 -2.08 9.94
N MET A 45 4.48 -2.10 8.61
CA MET A 45 5.71 -2.47 7.92
C MET A 45 6.84 -1.44 8.11
N ILE A 46 6.51 -0.14 8.12
CA ILE A 46 7.48 0.92 8.45
C ILE A 46 8.04 0.67 9.85
N LYS A 47 7.16 0.53 10.86
CA LYS A 47 7.56 0.28 12.25
C LYS A 47 8.43 -0.97 12.37
N HIS A 48 8.09 -2.06 11.68
CA HIS A 48 8.89 -3.27 11.69
C HIS A 48 10.31 -3.04 11.14
N LYS A 49 10.43 -2.30 10.03
CA LYS A 49 11.73 -1.99 9.41
C LYS A 49 12.56 -1.05 10.28
N GLU A 50 11.95 -0.04 10.90
CA GLU A 50 12.61 0.88 11.83
C GLU A 50 13.14 0.14 13.07
N ALA A 51 12.35 -0.76 13.64
CA ALA A 51 12.79 -1.59 14.76
C ALA A 51 14.00 -2.47 14.39
N GLY A 52 13.97 -3.08 13.19
CA GLY A 52 15.11 -3.82 12.66
C GLY A 52 16.35 -2.95 12.48
N ARG A 53 16.17 -1.71 11.99
CA ARG A 53 17.29 -0.76 11.83
C ARG A 53 17.88 -0.33 13.18
N ALA A 54 17.05 0.00 14.16
CA ALA A 54 17.50 0.38 15.49
C ALA A 54 18.28 -0.76 16.19
N ALA A 55 17.81 -2.00 16.04
CA ALA A 55 18.51 -3.18 16.55
C ALA A 55 19.88 -3.36 15.89
N ALA A 56 19.97 -3.17 14.56
CA ALA A 56 21.24 -3.22 13.85
C ALA A 56 22.19 -2.10 14.31
N ASP A 57 21.73 -0.86 14.37
CA ASP A 57 22.54 0.28 14.78
C ASP A 57 23.08 0.15 16.22
N ALA A 58 22.36 -0.55 17.12
CA ALA A 58 22.83 -0.86 18.48
C ALA A 58 23.97 -1.89 18.51
N VAL A 59 23.96 -2.87 17.59
CA VAL A 59 24.99 -3.93 17.53
C VAL A 59 26.28 -3.44 16.89
N PHE A 60 26.20 -2.54 15.90
CA PHE A 60 27.36 -2.10 15.11
C PHE A 60 28.03 -0.79 15.60
N LYS A 61 27.55 -0.14 16.67
CA LYS A 61 28.14 1.09 17.25
C LYS A 61 28.99 0.84 18.51
N HIS A 62 29.50 -0.37 18.71
CA HIS A 62 30.49 -0.67 19.74
C HIS A 62 31.92 -0.53 19.22
#